data_AF-A0A556QKP9-F1
#
_entry.id   AF-A0A556QKP9-F1
#
_cell.length_a   1.000
_cell.length_b   1.000
_cell.length_c   1.000
_cell.angle_alpha   90.00
_cell.angle_beta   90.00
_cell.angle_gamma   90.00
#
_symmetry.space_group_name_H-M   'P 1'
#
loop_
_entity.id
_entity.type
_entity.pdbx_description
1 polymer ?
#
loop_
_entity_poly.entity_id
_entity_poly.type
_entity_poly.pdbx_seq_one_letter_code
_entity_poly.pdbx_strand_id
1 'polypeptide(L)'
;MRVTDVHAASPFTASAQIYFNPMKNSRPVLLSRPVVIIGLIIGVTLAAGTAILSTVSTREMAAASIRVTHTQATLLEINQLLSSLIDTETGQRGYILTGLESYLEPYTRAADGLDKQLDGLRQRFANSPEQLATLDRISQLVADKKAETSRTIELRRANAIGPALHIVDSGAGLKNMNALRMAVHDLEQRELMDLSLNSASVSRRADFFQIIGLIMLVAACAMGGTGGWLLMRRVHELETMITVCAWTRRVKFNGQWVSFEDYLRARFNLQFTHGISEEASRKLKMEAIELVEAEALKYKGAPVVRPA
;
A
#
# COMPACT_ATOMS: atom_id res chain seq x y z
N MET A 1 26.37 51.92 76.71
CA MET A 1 26.64 53.38 76.55
C MET A 1 27.98 53.49 75.84
N ARG A 2 28.18 54.00 74.63
CA ARG A 2 27.37 54.59 73.55
C ARG A 2 28.14 54.26 72.24
N VAL A 3 27.52 53.77 71.16
CA VAL A 3 27.00 54.53 69.98
C VAL A 3 28.09 55.43 69.37
N THR A 4 28.55 55.27 68.12
CA THR A 4 27.91 55.62 66.81
C THR A 4 28.77 55.05 65.66
N ASP A 5 28.25 54.32 64.66
CA ASP A 5 27.57 54.78 63.42
C ASP A 5 28.53 55.57 62.48
N VAL A 6 28.61 55.46 61.14
CA VAL A 6 27.72 54.92 60.09
C VAL A 6 28.39 55.14 58.68
N HIS A 7 27.95 54.38 57.67
CA HIS A 7 28.15 54.54 56.18
C HIS A 7 29.55 54.22 55.60
N ALA A 8 29.69 53.50 54.47
CA ALA A 8 28.83 53.46 53.29
C ALA A 8 28.79 52.08 52.62
N ALA A 9 27.60 51.72 52.14
CA ALA A 9 27.38 50.66 51.18
C ALA A 9 27.83 51.11 49.78
N SER A 10 28.46 50.21 49.02
CA SER A 10 28.32 50.19 47.57
C SER A 10 28.20 48.74 47.08
N PRO A 11 27.11 48.39 46.39
CA PRO A 11 26.89 47.08 45.79
C PRO A 11 27.52 47.08 44.40
N PHE A 12 28.59 46.32 44.18
CA PHE A 12 29.11 46.13 42.82
C PHE A 12 29.41 44.66 42.55
N THR A 13 28.47 44.08 41.81
CA THR A 13 28.66 43.01 40.83
C THR A 13 28.85 41.59 41.34
N ALA A 14 27.73 41.00 41.76
CA ALA A 14 27.42 39.57 41.63
C ALA A 14 27.31 39.13 40.15
N SER A 15 28.26 39.51 39.30
CA SER A 15 28.24 39.25 37.87
C SER A 15 29.64 38.95 37.32
N ALA A 16 30.46 38.22 38.08
CA ALA A 16 31.70 37.65 37.59
C ALA A 16 31.44 36.23 37.07
N GLN A 17 31.15 36.16 35.77
CA GLN A 17 31.61 35.08 34.90
C GLN A 17 31.11 33.66 35.21
N ILE A 18 29.79 33.55 35.38
CA ILE A 18 29.05 32.62 34.49
C ILE A 18 29.41 33.07 33.05
N TYR A 19 29.78 32.15 32.16
CA TYR A 19 30.31 32.36 30.79
C TYR A 19 31.84 32.24 30.60
N PHE A 20 32.41 31.10 30.95
CA PHE A 20 33.44 30.51 30.07
C PHE A 20 33.20 29.00 29.94
N ASN A 21 32.29 28.64 29.04
CA ASN A 21 32.15 27.25 28.58
C ASN A 21 32.62 27.18 27.12
N PRO A 22 33.95 27.06 26.87
CA PRO A 22 34.53 27.23 25.54
C PRO A 22 34.26 26.06 24.59
N MET A 23 33.45 25.05 24.97
CA MET A 23 33.22 23.86 24.15
C MET A 23 31.76 23.38 24.13
N LYS A 24 30.79 24.29 23.96
CA LYS A 24 29.39 23.90 23.63
C LYS A 24 29.06 23.95 22.14
N ASN A 25 30.06 23.87 21.25
CA ASN A 25 29.82 23.88 19.82
C ASN A 25 30.69 22.89 19.03
N SER A 26 30.59 21.61 19.38
CA SER A 26 30.85 20.51 18.44
C SER A 26 29.51 19.98 17.94
N ARG A 27 28.66 20.85 17.39
CA ARG A 27 27.48 20.40 16.67
C ARG A 27 27.97 20.04 15.27
N PRO A 28 28.24 18.76 14.94
CA PRO A 28 28.56 18.39 13.56
C PRO A 28 27.44 18.96 12.68
N VAL A 29 27.84 19.66 11.63
CA VAL A 29 26.96 20.39 10.72
C VAL A 29 25.76 19.50 10.37
N LEU A 30 24.61 19.93 10.88
CA LEU A 30 23.30 19.34 10.74
C LEU A 30 23.08 18.91 9.28
N LEU A 31 23.02 17.60 9.01
CA LEU A 31 21.96 17.16 8.10
C LEU A 31 20.69 17.36 8.92
N SER A 32 20.07 18.52 8.71
CA SER A 32 19.19 19.14 9.68
C SER A 32 18.01 18.22 9.98
N ARG A 33 17.57 18.15 11.26
CA ARG A 33 16.32 17.51 11.69
C ARG A 33 15.18 17.60 10.64
N PRO A 34 14.97 18.73 9.92
CA PRO A 34 14.04 18.80 8.80
C PRO A 34 14.25 17.77 7.68
N VAL A 35 15.45 17.37 7.27
CA VAL A 35 15.64 16.39 6.18
C VAL A 35 15.05 15.03 6.52
N VAL A 36 15.26 14.54 7.75
CA VAL A 36 14.67 13.28 8.24
C VAL A 36 13.14 13.42 8.37
N ILE A 37 12.67 14.56 8.87
CA ILE A 37 11.24 14.85 9.01
C ILE A 37 10.56 14.94 7.64
N ILE A 38 11.19 15.58 6.65
CA ILE A 38 10.71 15.69 5.27
C ILE A 38 10.62 14.29 4.64
N GLY A 39 11.66 13.46 4.80
CA GLY A 39 11.63 12.08 4.31
C GLY A 39 10.52 11.24 4.93
N LEU A 40 10.29 11.38 6.25
CA LEU A 40 9.20 10.70 6.96
C LEU A 40 7.82 11.20 6.51
N ILE A 41 7.64 12.52 6.35
CA ILE A 41 6.39 13.10 5.82
C ILE A 41 6.13 12.58 4.40
N ILE A 42 7.14 12.60 3.53
CA ILE A 42 7.01 12.08 2.16
C ILE A 42 6.61 10.59 2.21
N GLY A 43 7.32 9.76 2.99
CA GLY A 43 6.98 8.34 3.13
C GLY A 43 5.55 8.10 3.62
N VAL A 44 5.09 8.86 4.62
CA VAL A 44 3.72 8.77 5.15
C VAL A 44 2.69 9.21 4.11
N THR A 45 2.96 10.30 3.37
CA THR A 45 2.04 10.77 2.32
C THR A 45 1.94 9.78 1.15
N LEU A 46 3.06 9.16 0.75
CA LEU A 46 3.07 8.12 -0.27
C LEU A 46 2.26 6.89 0.20
N ALA A 47 2.46 6.44 1.45
CA ALA A 47 1.73 5.32 2.03
C ALA A 47 0.22 5.61 2.19
N ALA A 48 -0.15 6.84 2.57
CA ALA A 48 -1.54 7.26 2.61
C ALA A 48 -2.15 7.28 1.20
N GLY A 49 -1.40 7.76 0.21
CA GLY A 49 -1.81 7.75 -1.20
C GLY A 49 -2.06 6.34 -1.74
N THR A 50 -1.17 5.37 -1.45
CA THR A 50 -1.36 3.98 -1.86
C THR A 50 -2.57 3.34 -1.18
N ALA A 51 -2.80 3.62 0.10
CA ALA A 51 -3.99 3.15 0.81
C ALA A 51 -5.28 3.69 0.18
N ILE A 52 -5.33 4.98 -0.17
CA ILE A 52 -6.49 5.59 -0.83
C ILE A 52 -6.72 4.96 -2.21
N LEU A 53 -5.69 4.87 -3.06
CA LEU A 53 -5.79 4.24 -4.38
C LEU A 53 -6.28 2.78 -4.29
N SER A 54 -5.78 2.04 -3.30
CA SER A 54 -6.20 0.66 -3.02
C SER A 54 -7.70 0.57 -2.65
N THR A 55 -8.20 1.49 -1.82
CA THR A 55 -9.64 1.52 -1.48
C THR A 55 -10.53 1.86 -2.67
N VAL A 56 -10.08 2.71 -3.59
CA VAL A 56 -10.83 3.01 -4.83
C VAL A 56 -10.84 1.80 -5.75
N SER A 57 -9.68 1.18 -5.99
CA SER A 57 -9.56 -0.02 -6.82
C SER A 57 -10.41 -1.18 -6.28
N THR A 58 -10.40 -1.42 -4.97
CA THR A 58 -11.20 -2.50 -4.36
C THR A 58 -12.70 -2.24 -4.49
N ARG A 59 -13.15 -0.98 -4.37
CA ARG A 59 -14.55 -0.61 -4.63
C ARG A 59 -14.95 -0.83 -6.09
N GLU A 60 -14.09 -0.48 -7.05
CA GLU A 60 -14.34 -0.73 -8.47
C GLU A 60 -14.44 -2.23 -8.78
N MET A 61 -13.57 -3.05 -8.19
CA MET A 61 -13.62 -4.51 -8.31
C MET A 61 -14.87 -5.10 -7.67
N ALA A 62 -15.30 -4.61 -6.50
CA ALA A 62 -16.53 -5.04 -5.85
C ALA A 62 -17.76 -4.72 -6.71
N ALA A 63 -17.84 -3.50 -7.27
CA ALA A 63 -18.92 -3.12 -8.18
C ALA A 63 -18.91 -3.95 -9.47
N ALA A 64 -17.73 -4.31 -9.99
CA ALA A 64 -17.62 -5.18 -11.14
C ALA A 64 -18.06 -6.61 -10.82
N SER A 65 -17.70 -7.15 -9.65
CA SER A 65 -18.15 -8.45 -9.19
C SER A 65 -19.67 -8.53 -9.10
N ILE A 66 -20.33 -7.48 -8.57
CA ILE A 66 -21.80 -7.39 -8.55
C ILE A 66 -22.40 -7.39 -9.96
N ARG A 67 -21.76 -6.72 -10.93
CA ARG A 67 -22.21 -6.75 -12.33
C ARG A 67 -22.08 -8.15 -12.93
N VAL A 68 -20.95 -8.84 -12.68
CA VAL A 68 -20.76 -10.21 -13.16
C VAL A 68 -21.82 -11.16 -12.60
N THR A 69 -22.13 -11.08 -11.30
CA THR A 69 -23.16 -11.95 -10.70
C THR A 69 -24.55 -11.61 -11.24
N HIS A 70 -24.86 -10.34 -11.47
CA HIS A 70 -26.12 -9.93 -12.09
C HIS A 70 -26.27 -10.49 -13.51
N THR A 71 -25.23 -10.37 -14.34
CA THR A 71 -25.21 -10.92 -15.70
C THR A 71 -25.34 -12.45 -15.67
N GLN A 72 -24.62 -13.15 -14.80
CA GLN A 72 -24.74 -14.61 -14.67
C GLN A 72 -26.16 -15.04 -14.26
N ALA A 73 -26.80 -14.31 -13.34
CA ALA A 73 -28.19 -14.58 -12.97
C ALA A 73 -29.15 -14.35 -14.14
N THR A 74 -28.90 -13.31 -14.96
CA THR A 74 -29.68 -13.01 -16.16
C THR A 74 -29.52 -14.11 -17.22
N LEU A 75 -28.30 -14.55 -17.50
CA LEU A 75 -28.01 -15.67 -18.41
C LEU A 75 -28.66 -16.98 -17.96
N LEU A 76 -28.68 -17.25 -16.65
CA LEU A 76 -29.36 -18.42 -16.11
C LEU A 76 -30.86 -18.36 -16.40
N GLU A 77 -31.49 -17.19 -16.24
CA GLU A 77 -32.92 -16.99 -16.46
C GLU A 77 -33.30 -17.08 -17.94
N ILE A 78 -32.45 -16.55 -18.85
CA ILE A 78 -32.57 -16.73 -20.30
C ILE A 78 -32.52 -18.22 -20.67
N ASN A 79 -31.57 -18.96 -20.10
CA ASN A 79 -31.43 -20.39 -20.36
C ASN A 79 -32.61 -21.21 -19.81
N GLN A 80 -33.12 -20.84 -18.62
CA GLN A 80 -34.30 -21.46 -18.04
C GLN A 80 -35.54 -21.25 -18.92
N LEU A 81 -35.73 -20.05 -19.48
CA LEU A 81 -36.80 -19.77 -20.44
C LEU A 81 -36.72 -20.72 -21.65
N LEU A 82 -35.52 -20.88 -22.23
CA LEU A 82 -35.33 -21.80 -23.35
C LEU A 82 -35.61 -23.26 -22.97
N SER A 83 -35.15 -23.71 -21.80
CA SER A 83 -35.44 -25.05 -21.30
C SER A 83 -36.94 -25.29 -21.13
N SER A 84 -37.68 -24.34 -20.56
CA SER A 84 -39.14 -24.44 -20.41
C SER A 84 -39.86 -24.49 -21.77
N LEU A 85 -39.37 -23.77 -22.79
CA LEU A 85 -39.92 -23.87 -24.15
C LEU A 85 -39.63 -25.22 -24.80
N ILE A 86 -38.45 -25.79 -24.55
CA ILE A 86 -38.10 -27.14 -25.03
C ILE A 86 -38.98 -28.20 -24.33
N ASP A 87 -39.21 -28.07 -23.03
CA ASP A 87 -40.09 -28.98 -22.28
C ASP A 87 -41.55 -28.90 -22.78
N THR A 88 -42.01 -27.69 -23.11
CA THR A 88 -43.31 -27.46 -23.75
C THR A 88 -43.42 -28.20 -25.09
N GLU A 89 -42.44 -28.05 -25.98
CA GLU A 89 -42.40 -28.73 -27.28
C GLU A 89 -42.29 -30.26 -27.12
N THR A 90 -41.47 -30.72 -26.18
CA THR A 90 -41.23 -32.14 -25.92
C THR A 90 -42.49 -32.82 -25.37
N GLY A 91 -43.14 -32.21 -24.39
CA GLY A 91 -44.38 -32.72 -23.81
C GLY A 91 -45.53 -32.76 -24.83
N GLN A 92 -45.67 -31.70 -25.63
CA GLN A 92 -46.64 -31.65 -26.74
C GLN A 92 -46.46 -32.83 -27.70
N ARG A 93 -45.23 -33.03 -28.22
CA ARG A 93 -44.94 -34.10 -29.19
C ARG A 93 -45.17 -35.49 -28.60
N GLY A 94 -44.72 -35.71 -27.35
CA GLY A 94 -44.93 -36.97 -26.64
C GLY A 94 -46.42 -37.29 -26.47
N TYR A 95 -47.23 -36.29 -26.12
CA TYR A 95 -48.67 -36.46 -25.96
C TYR A 95 -49.39 -36.70 -27.29
N ILE A 96 -49.05 -35.94 -28.34
CA ILE A 96 -49.64 -36.16 -29.67
C ILE A 96 -49.33 -37.58 -30.16
N LEU A 97 -48.10 -38.05 -29.97
CA LEU A 97 -47.66 -39.39 -30.39
C LEU A 97 -48.33 -40.52 -29.59
N THR A 98 -48.36 -40.40 -28.27
CA THR A 98 -48.77 -41.53 -27.39
C THR A 98 -50.22 -41.44 -26.91
N GLY A 99 -50.77 -40.24 -26.79
CA GLY A 99 -52.06 -39.97 -26.13
C GLY A 99 -52.03 -40.12 -24.60
N LEU A 100 -50.86 -40.38 -24.00
CA LEU A 100 -50.74 -40.61 -22.56
C LEU A 100 -50.53 -39.29 -21.82
N GLU A 101 -51.42 -38.99 -20.87
CA GLU A 101 -51.43 -37.74 -20.10
C GLU A 101 -50.13 -37.48 -19.32
N SER A 102 -49.38 -38.54 -18.96
CA SER A 102 -48.08 -38.43 -18.31
C SER A 102 -47.05 -37.65 -19.13
N TYR A 103 -47.16 -37.64 -20.47
CA TYR A 103 -46.29 -36.83 -21.32
C TYR A 103 -46.58 -35.33 -21.24
N LEU A 104 -47.70 -34.91 -20.64
CA LEU A 104 -48.01 -33.50 -20.42
C LEU A 104 -47.42 -32.92 -19.13
N GLU A 105 -46.83 -33.74 -18.25
CA GLU A 105 -46.19 -33.25 -17.02
C GLU A 105 -45.07 -32.20 -17.27
N PRO A 106 -44.18 -32.37 -18.26
CA PRO A 106 -43.20 -31.32 -18.60
C PRO A 106 -43.87 -30.03 -19.10
N TYR A 107 -44.94 -30.17 -19.91
CA TYR A 107 -45.69 -29.03 -20.44
C TYR A 107 -46.37 -28.23 -19.33
N THR A 108 -47.07 -28.89 -18.41
CA THR A 108 -47.80 -28.21 -17.33
C THR A 108 -46.84 -27.45 -16.42
N ARG A 109 -45.72 -28.06 -16.03
CA ARG A 109 -44.69 -27.40 -15.21
C ARG A 109 -44.05 -26.22 -15.94
N ALA A 110 -43.78 -26.34 -17.23
CA ALA A 110 -43.19 -25.27 -18.01
C ALA A 110 -44.17 -24.10 -18.21
N ALA A 111 -45.43 -24.38 -18.56
CA ALA A 111 -46.44 -23.37 -18.84
C ALA A 111 -46.69 -22.43 -17.64
N ASP A 112 -46.66 -22.96 -16.42
CA ASP A 112 -46.81 -22.18 -15.18
C ASP A 112 -45.60 -21.26 -14.89
N GLY A 113 -44.43 -21.58 -15.46
CA GLY A 113 -43.18 -20.86 -15.26
C GLY A 113 -42.88 -19.81 -16.31
N LEU A 114 -43.31 -20.02 -17.57
CA LEU A 114 -42.96 -19.17 -18.72
C LEU A 114 -43.33 -17.69 -18.50
N ASP A 115 -44.54 -17.41 -18.00
CA ASP A 115 -44.99 -16.03 -17.81
C ASP A 115 -44.16 -15.33 -16.72
N LYS A 116 -43.83 -16.05 -15.64
CA LYS A 116 -42.97 -15.54 -14.55
C LYS A 116 -41.53 -15.28 -15.02
N GLN A 117 -40.99 -16.17 -15.85
CA GLN A 117 -39.65 -16.01 -16.43
C GLN A 117 -39.60 -14.79 -17.37
N LEU A 118 -40.64 -14.57 -18.18
CA LEU A 118 -40.74 -13.39 -19.04
C LEU A 118 -40.83 -12.10 -18.20
N ASP A 119 -41.63 -12.09 -17.14
CA ASP A 119 -41.76 -10.93 -16.25
C ASP A 119 -40.44 -10.63 -15.49
N GLY A 120 -39.74 -11.67 -15.02
CA GLY A 120 -38.45 -11.52 -14.37
C GLY A 120 -37.38 -10.95 -15.31
N LEU A 121 -37.28 -11.45 -16.54
CA LEU A 121 -36.42 -10.88 -17.58
C LEU A 121 -36.79 -9.43 -17.91
N ARG A 122 -38.09 -9.10 -17.93
CA ARG A 122 -38.56 -7.72 -18.18
C ARG A 122 -38.07 -6.74 -17.12
N GLN A 123 -38.05 -7.17 -15.85
CA GLN A 123 -37.52 -6.36 -14.76
C GLN A 123 -36.01 -6.16 -14.87
N ARG A 124 -35.26 -7.19 -15.29
CA ARG A 124 -33.80 -7.09 -15.49
C ARG A 124 -33.42 -6.18 -16.65
N PHE A 125 -34.21 -6.18 -17.72
CA PHE A 125 -33.97 -5.36 -18.90
C PHE A 125 -34.63 -3.97 -18.84
N ALA A 126 -35.17 -3.55 -17.70
CA ALA A 126 -35.89 -2.27 -17.56
C ALA A 126 -35.11 -1.03 -18.07
N ASN A 127 -33.77 -1.08 -18.00
CA ASN A 127 -32.89 0.01 -18.45
C ASN A 127 -32.27 -0.21 -19.84
N SER A 128 -32.68 -1.26 -20.55
CA SER A 128 -32.09 -1.69 -21.82
C SER A 128 -33.16 -1.79 -22.92
N PRO A 129 -33.48 -0.69 -23.62
CA PRO A 129 -34.56 -0.65 -24.62
C PRO A 129 -34.41 -1.70 -25.73
N GLU A 130 -33.18 -1.99 -26.15
CA GLU A 130 -32.91 -2.97 -27.19
C GLU A 130 -33.17 -4.41 -26.70
N GLN A 131 -32.76 -4.75 -25.48
CA GLN A 131 -33.04 -6.06 -24.86
C GLN A 131 -34.54 -6.24 -24.60
N LEU A 132 -35.25 -5.17 -24.19
CA LEU A 132 -36.71 -5.18 -24.06
C LEU A 132 -37.41 -5.44 -25.40
N ALA A 133 -36.96 -4.82 -26.49
CA ALA A 133 -37.53 -5.07 -27.81
C ALA A 133 -37.36 -6.53 -28.27
N THR A 134 -36.19 -7.13 -28.01
CA THR A 134 -35.99 -8.56 -28.29
C THR A 134 -36.83 -9.44 -27.36
N LEU A 135 -36.96 -9.08 -26.07
CA LEU A 135 -37.82 -9.79 -25.13
C LEU A 135 -39.30 -9.74 -25.55
N ASP A 136 -39.80 -8.60 -26.03
CA ASP A 136 -41.17 -8.45 -26.53
C ASP A 136 -41.45 -9.36 -27.72
N ARG A 137 -40.48 -9.48 -28.63
CA ARG A 137 -40.54 -10.45 -29.73
C ARG A 137 -40.57 -11.88 -29.22
N ILE A 138 -39.77 -12.21 -28.20
CA ILE A 138 -39.81 -13.53 -27.56
C ILE A 138 -41.18 -13.76 -26.92
N SER A 139 -41.74 -12.81 -26.17
CA SER A 139 -43.06 -12.92 -25.54
C SER A 139 -44.16 -13.23 -26.56
N GLN A 140 -44.14 -12.58 -27.73
CA GLN A 140 -45.07 -12.87 -28.83
C GLN A 140 -44.91 -14.31 -29.33
N LEU A 141 -43.69 -14.74 -29.61
CA LEU A 141 -43.42 -16.10 -30.07
C LEU A 141 -43.76 -17.17 -29.01
N VAL A 142 -43.59 -16.86 -27.72
CA VAL A 142 -44.01 -17.73 -26.61
C VAL A 142 -45.53 -17.83 -26.57
N ALA A 143 -46.26 -16.72 -26.72
CA ALA A 143 -47.72 -16.73 -26.78
C ALA A 143 -48.24 -17.58 -27.96
N ASP A 144 -47.64 -17.41 -29.15
CA ASP A 144 -47.95 -18.22 -30.32
C ASP A 144 -47.70 -19.72 -30.06
N LYS A 145 -46.58 -20.05 -29.41
CA LYS A 145 -46.25 -21.43 -29.07
C LYS A 145 -47.24 -22.02 -28.06
N LYS A 146 -47.61 -21.27 -27.02
CA LYS A 146 -48.64 -21.69 -26.04
C LYS A 146 -49.98 -21.95 -26.73
N ALA A 147 -50.39 -21.07 -27.65
CA ALA A 147 -51.64 -21.22 -28.40
C ALA A 147 -51.63 -22.48 -29.29
N GLU A 148 -50.55 -22.70 -30.05
CA GLU A 148 -50.34 -23.91 -30.85
C GLU A 148 -50.39 -25.18 -30.00
N THR A 149 -49.65 -25.20 -28.88
CA THR A 149 -49.58 -26.35 -27.99
C THR A 149 -50.94 -26.63 -27.34
N SER A 150 -51.65 -25.62 -26.82
CA SER A 150 -53.01 -25.81 -26.26
C SER A 150 -53.96 -26.39 -27.30
N ARG A 151 -53.96 -25.82 -28.52
CA ARG A 151 -54.85 -26.26 -29.59
C ARG A 151 -54.60 -27.71 -29.99
N THR A 152 -53.34 -28.12 -30.09
CA THR A 152 -52.99 -29.50 -30.46
C THR A 152 -53.31 -30.50 -29.35
N ILE A 153 -53.14 -30.12 -28.08
CA ILE A 153 -53.57 -30.94 -26.92
C ILE A 153 -55.09 -31.12 -26.91
N GLU A 154 -55.86 -30.04 -27.11
CA GLU A 154 -57.33 -30.10 -27.18
C GLU A 154 -57.83 -31.03 -28.29
N LEU A 155 -57.27 -30.90 -29.49
CA LEU A 155 -57.60 -31.77 -30.62
C LEU A 155 -57.25 -33.23 -30.32
N ARG A 156 -56.11 -33.50 -29.68
CA ARG A 156 -55.71 -34.84 -29.28
C ARG A 156 -56.67 -35.43 -28.24
N ARG A 157 -57.07 -34.65 -27.22
CA ARG A 157 -58.07 -35.05 -26.22
C ARG A 157 -59.45 -35.34 -26.82
N ALA A 158 -59.83 -34.60 -27.87
CA ALA A 158 -61.06 -34.84 -28.62
C ALA A 158 -60.98 -36.04 -29.59
N ASN A 159 -59.92 -36.85 -29.54
CA ASN A 159 -59.63 -37.94 -30.49
C ASN A 159 -59.50 -37.48 -31.95
N ALA A 160 -59.29 -36.19 -32.20
CA ALA A 160 -59.08 -35.61 -33.53
C ALA A 160 -57.59 -35.59 -33.89
N ILE A 161 -56.98 -36.78 -34.05
CA ILE A 161 -55.54 -36.94 -34.28
C ILE A 161 -55.09 -36.30 -35.61
N GLY A 162 -55.84 -36.50 -36.69
CA GLY A 162 -55.51 -35.95 -38.01
C GLY A 162 -55.37 -34.42 -38.00
N PRO A 163 -56.37 -33.68 -37.48
CA PRO A 163 -56.25 -32.23 -37.28
C PRO A 163 -55.10 -31.81 -36.36
N ALA A 164 -54.82 -32.55 -35.29
CA ALA A 164 -53.69 -32.26 -34.40
C ALA A 164 -52.34 -32.42 -35.11
N LEU A 165 -52.17 -33.50 -35.89
CA LEU A 165 -50.99 -33.76 -36.72
C LEU A 165 -50.82 -32.70 -37.79
N HIS A 166 -51.90 -32.30 -38.48
CA HIS A 166 -51.83 -31.28 -39.52
C HIS A 166 -51.27 -29.94 -39.01
N ILE A 167 -51.57 -29.54 -37.77
CA ILE A 167 -50.99 -28.33 -37.17
C ILE A 167 -49.48 -28.49 -36.97
N VAL A 168 -49.01 -29.65 -36.50
CA VAL A 168 -47.59 -29.92 -36.29
C VAL A 168 -46.85 -30.03 -37.63
N ASP A 169 -47.43 -30.75 -38.59
CA ASP A 169 -46.91 -30.99 -39.94
C ASP A 169 -46.89 -29.72 -40.80
N SER A 170 -47.68 -28.70 -40.46
CA SER A 170 -47.63 -27.38 -41.13
C SER A 170 -46.26 -26.71 -41.07
N GLY A 171 -45.37 -27.15 -40.16
CA GLY A 171 -44.04 -26.59 -39.96
C GLY A 171 -44.04 -25.25 -39.21
N ALA A 172 -45.21 -24.68 -38.88
CA ALA A 172 -45.34 -23.43 -38.15
C ALA A 172 -44.63 -23.50 -36.79
N GLY A 173 -44.82 -24.59 -36.04
CA GLY A 173 -44.18 -24.78 -34.74
C GLY A 173 -42.66 -24.89 -34.82
N LEU A 174 -42.12 -25.55 -35.86
CA LEU A 174 -40.67 -25.60 -36.09
C LEU A 174 -40.11 -24.21 -36.40
N LYS A 175 -40.80 -23.44 -37.26
CA LYS A 175 -40.41 -22.08 -37.61
C LYS A 175 -40.40 -21.16 -36.39
N ASN A 176 -41.46 -21.22 -35.57
CA ASN A 176 -41.59 -20.44 -34.35
C ASN A 176 -40.52 -20.81 -33.33
N MET A 177 -40.26 -22.11 -33.14
CA MET A 177 -39.23 -22.56 -32.22
C MET A 177 -37.81 -22.17 -32.67
N ASN A 178 -37.53 -22.22 -33.98
CA ASN A 178 -36.25 -21.73 -34.51
C ASN A 178 -36.11 -20.21 -34.34
N ALA A 179 -37.18 -19.45 -34.54
CA ALA A 179 -37.20 -18.01 -34.26
C ALA A 179 -36.96 -17.71 -32.77
N LEU A 180 -37.56 -18.50 -31.86
CA LEU A 180 -37.32 -18.42 -30.42
C LEU A 180 -35.86 -18.71 -30.07
N ARG A 181 -35.29 -19.82 -30.57
CA ARG A 181 -33.88 -20.18 -30.34
C ARG A 181 -32.94 -19.07 -30.80
N MET A 182 -33.19 -18.48 -31.97
CA MET A 182 -32.37 -17.36 -32.46
C MET A 182 -32.52 -16.09 -31.60
N ALA A 183 -33.74 -15.73 -31.21
CA ALA A 183 -33.98 -14.53 -30.40
C ALA A 183 -33.40 -14.66 -28.98
N VAL A 184 -33.51 -15.86 -28.38
CA VAL A 184 -32.86 -16.18 -27.10
C VAL A 184 -31.35 -16.11 -27.23
N HIS A 185 -30.79 -16.68 -28.30
CA HIS A 185 -29.35 -16.65 -28.53
C HIS A 185 -28.82 -15.23 -28.76
N ASP A 186 -29.59 -14.37 -29.45
CA ASP A 186 -29.27 -12.95 -29.60
C ASP A 186 -29.21 -12.23 -28.24
N LEU A 187 -30.19 -12.47 -27.36
CA LEU A 187 -30.15 -11.94 -25.98
C LEU A 187 -28.93 -12.44 -25.20
N GLU A 188 -28.63 -13.74 -25.28
CA GLU A 188 -27.49 -14.35 -24.62
C GLU A 188 -26.16 -13.73 -25.09
N GLN A 189 -25.98 -13.60 -26.41
CA GLN A 189 -24.78 -13.01 -26.99
C GLN A 189 -24.60 -11.55 -26.59
N ARG A 190 -25.69 -10.77 -26.53
CA ARG A 190 -25.65 -9.37 -26.08
C ARG A 190 -25.22 -9.25 -24.63
N GLU A 191 -25.79 -10.07 -23.75
CA GLU A 191 -25.44 -10.08 -22.33
C GLU A 191 -23.98 -10.52 -22.11
N LEU A 192 -23.49 -11.50 -22.87
CA LEU A 192 -22.07 -11.90 -22.87
C LEU A 192 -21.14 -10.82 -23.41
N MET A 193 -21.55 -10.10 -24.46
CA MET A 193 -20.78 -8.99 -25.02
C MET A 193 -20.63 -7.86 -23.99
N ASP A 194 -21.73 -7.46 -23.36
CA ASP A 194 -21.75 -6.45 -22.30
C ASP A 194 -20.87 -6.85 -21.11
N LEU A 195 -20.87 -8.13 -20.73
CA LEU A 195 -19.96 -8.64 -19.72
C LEU A 195 -18.48 -8.50 -20.14
N SER A 196 -18.15 -8.82 -21.39
CA SER A 196 -16.77 -8.79 -21.89
C SER A 196 -16.20 -7.36 -21.95
N LEU A 197 -17.00 -6.39 -22.40
CA LEU A 197 -16.61 -4.97 -22.48
C LEU A 197 -16.43 -4.37 -21.09
N ASN A 198 -17.31 -4.71 -20.15
CA ASN A 198 -17.27 -4.18 -18.79
C ASN A 198 -16.22 -4.87 -17.91
N SER A 199 -15.91 -6.15 -18.11
CA SER A 199 -14.88 -6.86 -17.35
C SER A 199 -13.46 -6.49 -17.80
N ALA A 200 -13.22 -6.37 -19.11
CA ALA A 200 -11.90 -6.03 -19.65
C ALA A 200 -11.43 -4.61 -19.30
N SER A 201 -12.37 -3.68 -19.10
CA SER A 201 -12.07 -2.31 -18.69
C SER A 201 -11.76 -2.19 -17.19
N VAL A 202 -12.43 -2.98 -16.35
CA VAL A 202 -12.17 -3.02 -14.90
C VAL A 202 -10.82 -3.67 -14.59
N SER A 203 -10.51 -4.81 -15.22
CA SER A 203 -9.24 -5.51 -14.96
C SER A 203 -8.03 -4.62 -15.29
N ARG A 204 -8.05 -3.97 -16.46
CA ARG A 204 -6.95 -3.09 -16.89
C ARG A 204 -6.72 -1.89 -15.96
N ARG A 205 -7.79 -1.33 -15.38
CA ARG A 205 -7.68 -0.24 -14.41
C ARG A 205 -7.11 -0.71 -13.08
N ALA A 206 -7.58 -1.87 -12.59
CA ALA A 206 -7.08 -2.46 -11.36
C ALA A 206 -5.57 -2.77 -11.43
N ASP A 207 -5.12 -3.37 -12.54
CA ASP A 207 -3.70 -3.70 -12.74
C ASP A 207 -2.82 -2.45 -12.75
N PHE A 208 -3.27 -1.39 -13.43
CA PHE A 208 -2.54 -0.12 -13.50
C PHE A 208 -2.38 0.52 -12.11
N PHE A 209 -3.46 0.56 -11.31
CA PHE A 209 -3.40 1.10 -9.95
C PHE A 209 -2.53 0.25 -9.02
N GLN A 210 -2.54 -1.08 -9.17
CA GLN A 210 -1.68 -1.98 -8.40
C GLN A 210 -0.19 -1.77 -8.70
N ILE A 211 0.18 -1.63 -9.98
CA ILE A 211 1.58 -1.37 -10.38
C ILE A 211 2.07 -0.04 -9.81
N ILE A 212 1.27 1.03 -9.93
CA ILE A 212 1.62 2.34 -9.35
C ILE A 212 1.77 2.24 -7.83
N GLY A 213 0.86 1.52 -7.16
CA GLY A 213 0.92 1.29 -5.73
C GLY A 213 2.22 0.60 -5.30
N LEU A 214 2.66 -0.41 -6.05
CA LEU A 214 3.93 -1.13 -5.80
C LEU A 214 5.14 -0.19 -5.97
N ILE A 215 5.17 0.61 -7.04
CA ILE A 215 6.25 1.57 -7.29
C ILE A 215 6.35 2.59 -6.14
N MET A 216 5.21 3.13 -5.70
CA MET A 216 5.13 4.09 -4.59
C MET A 216 5.59 3.48 -3.27
N LEU A 217 5.25 2.22 -2.99
CA LEU A 217 5.70 1.49 -1.81
C LEU A 217 7.22 1.27 -1.83
N VAL A 218 7.77 0.83 -2.96
CA VAL A 218 9.22 0.63 -3.13
C VAL A 218 9.96 1.95 -2.95
N ALA A 219 9.46 3.04 -3.54
CA ALA A 219 10.03 4.38 -3.38
C ALA A 219 10.04 4.83 -1.91
N ALA A 220 8.93 4.63 -1.18
CA ALA A 220 8.84 4.97 0.25
C ALA A 220 9.85 4.17 1.08
N CYS A 221 9.99 2.86 0.84
CA CYS A 221 10.97 2.01 1.50
C CYS A 221 12.42 2.42 1.18
N ALA A 222 12.72 2.74 -0.09
CA ALA A 222 14.05 3.19 -0.49
C ALA A 222 14.43 4.54 0.16
N MET A 223 13.50 5.49 0.23
CA MET A 223 13.71 6.77 0.93
C MET A 223 13.92 6.57 2.44
N GLY A 224 13.13 5.72 3.08
CA GLY A 224 13.30 5.37 4.49
C GLY A 224 14.64 4.67 4.78
N GLY A 225 14.99 3.68 3.95
CA GLY A 225 16.22 2.91 4.09
C GLY A 225 17.48 3.75 3.87
N THR A 226 17.49 4.61 2.84
CA THR A 226 18.61 5.53 2.60
C THR A 226 18.77 6.55 3.74
N GLY A 227 17.66 7.09 4.27
CA GLY A 227 17.68 7.94 5.46
C GLY A 227 18.26 7.25 6.69
N GLY A 228 17.81 6.02 6.97
CA GLY A 228 18.30 5.21 8.09
C GLY A 228 19.79 4.85 7.96
N TRP A 229 20.22 4.45 6.77
CA TRP A 229 21.62 4.13 6.48
C TRP A 229 22.54 5.36 6.66
N LEU A 230 22.13 6.53 6.17
CA LEU A 230 22.86 7.78 6.36
C LEU A 230 22.98 8.16 7.84
N LEU A 231 21.93 7.98 8.63
CA LEU A 231 21.96 8.21 10.08
C LEU A 231 22.94 7.26 10.78
N MET A 232 22.89 5.96 10.50
CA MET A 232 23.83 4.99 11.08
C MET A 232 25.29 5.31 10.73
N ARG A 233 25.57 5.67 9.48
CA ARG A 233 26.92 6.03 9.05
C ARG A 233 27.48 7.20 9.86
N ARG A 234 26.64 8.19 10.20
CA ARG A 234 27.05 9.35 11.02
C ARG A 234 27.20 9.02 12.51
N VAL A 235 26.36 8.15 13.06
CA VAL A 235 26.53 7.67 14.45
C VAL A 235 27.90 7.00 14.59
N HIS A 236 28.28 6.17 13.61
CA HIS A 236 29.58 5.53 13.61
C HIS A 236 30.75 6.54 13.51
N GLU A 237 30.63 7.57 12.66
CA GLU A 237 31.64 8.63 12.58
C GLU A 237 31.79 9.39 13.92
N LEU A 238 30.69 9.65 14.63
CA LEU A 238 30.70 10.34 15.93
C LEU A 238 31.35 9.53 17.04
N GLU A 239 31.15 8.20 17.06
CA GLU A 239 31.77 7.30 18.04
C GLU A 239 33.31 7.27 17.92
N THR A 240 33.85 7.58 16.74
CA THR A 240 35.30 7.54 16.51
C THR A 240 36.06 8.79 16.97
N MET A 241 35.36 9.87 17.36
CA MET A 241 36.02 11.10 17.79
C MET A 241 36.48 11.03 19.24
N ILE A 242 37.80 11.07 19.44
CA ILE A 242 38.44 11.13 20.75
C ILE A 242 38.48 12.59 21.22
N THR A 243 37.99 12.87 22.42
CA THR A 243 38.08 14.24 22.98
C THR A 243 39.39 14.43 23.73
N VAL A 244 40.15 15.47 23.35
CA VAL A 244 41.42 15.85 23.98
C VAL A 244 41.26 17.20 24.67
N CYS A 245 41.73 17.30 25.91
CA CYS A 245 41.74 18.57 26.64
C CYS A 245 42.78 19.50 26.01
N ALA A 246 42.35 20.66 25.53
CA ALA A 246 43.23 21.62 24.87
C ALA A 246 44.37 22.13 25.78
N TRP A 247 44.13 22.22 27.09
CA TRP A 247 45.08 22.79 28.04
C TRP A 247 46.06 21.77 28.62
N THR A 248 45.57 20.58 28.98
CA THR A 248 46.37 19.54 29.65
C THR A 248 46.82 18.42 28.71
N ARG A 249 46.35 18.42 27.45
CA ARG A 249 46.60 17.36 26.45
C ARG A 249 46.23 15.94 26.89
N ARG A 250 45.35 15.81 27.89
CA ARG A 250 44.77 14.54 28.35
C ARG A 250 43.61 14.10 27.46
N VAL A 251 43.38 12.80 27.34
CA VAL A 251 42.30 12.20 26.55
C VAL A 251 41.14 11.82 27.45
N LYS A 252 39.90 12.12 27.06
CA LYS A 252 38.72 11.61 27.77
C LYS A 252 38.38 10.21 27.27
N PHE A 253 38.50 9.22 28.13
CA PHE A 253 38.22 7.82 27.83
C PHE A 253 37.39 7.21 28.95
N ASN A 254 36.29 6.52 28.63
CA ASN A 254 35.34 5.93 29.60
C ASN A 254 34.88 6.89 30.72
N GLY A 255 34.70 8.17 30.38
CA GLY A 255 34.25 9.19 31.34
C GLY A 255 35.34 9.81 32.21
N GLN A 256 36.58 9.32 32.16
CA GLN A 256 37.73 9.83 32.92
C GLN A 256 38.77 10.50 32.02
N TRP A 257 39.57 11.43 32.57
CA TRP A 257 40.68 12.08 31.87
C TRP A 257 41.99 11.34 32.12
N VAL A 258 42.45 10.59 31.12
CA VAL A 258 43.67 9.79 31.17
C VAL A 258 44.80 10.46 30.40
N SER A 259 46.05 10.10 30.70
CA SER A 259 47.18 10.53 29.88
C SER A 259 47.06 9.92 28.48
N PHE A 260 47.74 10.52 27.49
CA PHE A 260 47.74 9.98 26.13
C PHE A 260 48.38 8.58 26.07
N GLU A 261 49.41 8.32 26.87
CA GLU A 261 50.06 7.00 26.96
C GLU A 261 49.12 5.94 27.56
N ASP A 262 48.42 6.26 28.65
CA ASP A 262 47.46 5.34 29.28
C ASP A 262 46.29 5.02 28.34
N TYR A 263 45.84 6.02 27.57
CA TYR A 263 44.85 5.83 26.53
C TYR A 263 45.33 4.84 25.47
N LEU A 264 46.56 4.99 24.96
CA LEU A 264 47.11 4.09 23.95
C LEU A 264 47.37 2.68 24.48
N ARG A 265 47.83 2.55 25.73
CA ARG A 265 47.94 1.25 26.44
C ARG A 265 46.60 0.55 26.53
N ALA A 266 45.57 1.24 27.02
CA ALA A 266 44.25 0.65 27.23
C ALA A 266 43.54 0.31 25.92
N ARG A 267 43.70 1.13 24.88
CA ARG A 267 42.99 0.97 23.60
C ARG A 267 43.67 0.02 22.63
N PHE A 268 45.01 0.03 22.58
CA PHE A 268 45.81 -0.69 21.57
C PHE A 268 46.79 -1.71 22.17
N ASN A 269 46.82 -1.87 23.50
CA ASN A 269 47.69 -2.81 24.22
C ASN A 269 49.19 -2.62 23.92
N LEU A 270 49.63 -1.36 23.82
CA LEU A 270 51.02 -0.99 23.52
C LEU A 270 51.88 -0.90 24.79
N GLN A 271 53.19 -1.15 24.67
CA GLN A 271 54.17 -0.82 25.71
C GLN A 271 55.11 0.29 25.24
N PHE A 272 55.59 1.12 26.18
CA PHE A 272 56.40 2.30 25.88
C PHE A 272 57.69 2.29 26.69
N THR A 273 58.80 2.69 26.05
CA THR A 273 60.05 3.09 26.70
C THR A 273 60.24 4.59 26.52
N HIS A 274 60.85 5.26 27.49
CA HIS A 274 61.03 6.71 27.45
C HIS A 274 62.46 7.07 27.04
N GLY A 275 62.58 7.96 26.06
CA GLY A 275 63.83 8.56 25.62
C GLY A 275 63.69 10.09 25.58
N ILE A 276 64.81 10.80 25.53
CA ILE A 276 64.80 12.26 25.42
C ILE A 276 65.02 12.68 23.95
N SER A 277 64.15 13.54 23.42
CA SER A 277 64.35 14.07 22.08
C SER A 277 65.56 15.02 22.03
N GLU A 278 66.20 15.13 20.87
CA GLU A 278 67.37 15.98 20.70
C GLU A 278 67.06 17.47 20.93
N GLU A 279 65.83 17.90 20.65
CA GLU A 279 65.36 19.25 20.97
C GLU A 279 65.22 19.46 22.48
N ALA A 280 64.60 18.52 23.18
CA ALA A 280 64.43 18.59 24.64
C ALA A 280 65.78 18.54 25.37
N SER A 281 66.71 17.69 24.89
CA SER A 281 68.07 17.61 25.41
C SER A 281 68.83 18.93 25.25
N ARG A 282 68.70 19.60 24.09
CA ARG A 282 69.30 20.92 23.86
C ARG A 282 68.73 21.99 24.79
N LYS A 283 67.41 22.02 25.00
CA LYS A 283 66.78 22.98 25.92
C LYS A 283 67.27 22.82 27.35
N LEU A 284 67.31 21.60 27.87
CA LEU A 284 67.84 21.34 29.21
C LEU A 284 69.31 21.74 29.34
N LYS A 285 70.11 21.49 28.31
CA LYS A 285 71.51 21.94 28.30
C LYS A 285 71.61 23.47 28.35
N MET A 286 70.76 24.19 27.61
CA MET A 286 70.77 25.65 27.63
C MET A 286 70.29 26.21 28.97
N GLU A 287 69.20 25.69 29.53
CA GLU A 287 68.70 26.09 30.85
C GLU A 287 69.73 25.79 31.96
N ALA A 288 70.42 24.65 31.88
CA ALA A 288 71.49 24.32 32.81
C ALA A 288 72.67 25.29 32.72
N ILE A 289 73.04 25.72 31.51
CA ILE A 289 74.08 26.73 31.30
C ILE A 289 73.65 28.07 31.90
N GLU A 290 72.41 28.52 31.65
CA GLU A 290 71.88 29.78 32.21
C GLU A 290 71.87 29.77 33.74
N LEU A 291 71.53 28.64 34.37
CA LEU A 291 71.54 28.49 35.83
C LEU A 291 72.96 28.56 36.40
N VAL A 292 73.93 27.90 35.75
CA VAL A 292 75.34 27.92 36.18
C VAL A 292 75.93 29.33 36.05
N GLU A 293 75.61 30.06 34.97
CA GLU A 293 76.04 31.45 34.82
C GLU A 293 75.42 32.36 35.90
N ALA A 294 74.13 32.17 36.22
CA ALA A 294 73.44 32.92 37.27
C ALA A 294 74.07 32.68 38.67
N GLU A 295 74.49 31.44 38.98
CA GLU A 295 75.18 31.13 40.24
C GLU A 295 76.62 31.68 40.30
N ALA A 296 77.36 31.66 39.19
CA ALA A 296 78.71 32.21 39.11
C ALA A 296 78.73 33.74 39.34
N LEU A 297 77.70 34.45 38.89
CA LEU A 297 77.50 35.88 39.16
C LEU A 297 77.20 36.16 40.64
N LYS A 298 76.49 35.25 41.32
CA LYS A 298 76.15 35.38 42.74
C LYS A 298 77.39 35.32 43.66
N TYR A 299 78.40 34.54 43.28
CA TYR A 299 79.65 34.40 44.04
C TYR A 299 80.69 35.51 43.80
N LYS A 300 80.61 36.24 42.69
CA LYS A 300 81.50 37.40 42.41
C LYS A 300 81.19 38.64 43.27
N GLY A 301 80.10 38.63 44.06
CA GLY A 301 79.66 39.75 44.91
C GLY A 301 79.92 39.59 46.42
N ALA A 302 80.55 38.51 46.89
CA ALA A 302 80.76 38.31 48.33
C ALA A 302 82.00 39.10 48.84
N PRO A 303 81.88 39.97 49.87
CA PRO A 303 83.02 40.73 50.39
C PRO A 303 84.00 39.83 51.16
N VAL A 304 85.29 39.95 50.82
CA VAL A 304 86.39 39.30 51.54
C VAL A 304 86.56 39.95 52.91
N VAL A 305 86.10 39.28 53.97
CA VAL A 305 86.36 39.70 55.35
C VAL A 305 87.83 39.38 55.67
N ARG A 306 88.68 40.40 55.85
CA ARG A 306 90.02 40.24 56.42
C ARG A 306 89.94 40.25 57.95
N PRO A 307 90.61 39.34 58.66
CA PRO A 307 90.67 39.39 60.11
C PRO A 307 91.60 40.54 60.56
N ALA A 308 91.23 41.20 61.65
CA ALA A 308 92.12 42.11 62.40
C ALA A 308 92.81 41.33 63.53
#